data_AF-A0A814SK86-F1
#
_entry.id   AF-A0A814SK86-F1
#
_cell.length_a   1.000
_cell.length_b   1.000
_cell.length_c   1.000
_cell.angle_alpha   90.00
_cell.angle_beta   90.00
_cell.angle_gamma   90.00
#
_symmetry.space_group_name_H-M   'P 1'
#
loop_
_entity.id
_entity.type
_entity.pdbx_description
1 polymer ?
#
loop_
_entity_poly.entity_id
_entity_poly.type
_entity_poly.pdbx_seq_one_letter_code
_entity_poly.pdbx_strand_id
1 'polypeptide(L)'
;MKKKHAKEQNLLGEQQSKILNKAKNDSEKMSRSPMMYIGNHRKDLSNGDRSSEGNNSSKLMDLINDQNVDWTSLIQRQLTEMTTSRRLHTKEQCDLLRILLDETQKTQMKEITERHIREKKELELSQVRQNIEDSKRLGSEKNIRNKSDLDRRIRELKSNNTKKFLEERKRQIMKHEREKDNLTKSHETQKITLLAEIDKMHEQSMNYQDETPMARYPSSSV
;
A
#
# COMPACT_ATOMS: atom_id res chain seq x y z
N MET A 1 -16.48 7.44 3.89
CA MET A 1 -16.17 8.81 3.41
C MET A 1 -17.04 9.24 2.23
N LYS A 2 -16.95 8.60 1.05
CA LYS A 2 -17.73 8.98 -0.16
C LYS A 2 -19.24 9.20 0.06
N LYS A 3 -19.92 8.30 0.78
CA LYS A 3 -21.36 8.43 1.10
C LYS A 3 -21.68 9.67 1.95
N LYS A 4 -20.77 10.08 2.83
CA LYS A 4 -20.91 11.31 3.64
C LYS A 4 -20.75 12.54 2.74
N HIS A 5 -19.72 12.54 1.89
CA HIS A 5 -19.47 13.62 0.92
C HIS A 5 -20.64 13.85 -0.03
N ALA A 6 -21.22 12.78 -0.58
CA ALA A 6 -22.39 12.86 -1.45
C ALA A 6 -23.62 13.48 -0.75
N LYS A 7 -23.82 13.19 0.55
CA LYS A 7 -24.91 13.81 1.33
C LYS A 7 -24.69 15.31 1.53
N GLU A 8 -23.47 15.72 1.84
CA GLU A 8 -23.12 17.14 2.01
C GLU A 8 -23.29 17.92 0.70
N GLN A 9 -22.87 17.34 -0.43
CA GLN A 9 -23.07 17.90 -1.76
C GLN A 9 -24.55 18.08 -2.09
N ASN A 10 -25.38 17.04 -1.87
CA ASN A 10 -26.82 17.14 -2.12
C ASN A 10 -27.49 18.21 -1.24
N LEU A 11 -27.14 18.26 0.05
CA LEU A 11 -27.72 19.23 0.98
C LEU A 11 -27.35 20.67 0.62
N LEU A 12 -26.09 20.92 0.25
CA LEU A 12 -25.66 22.25 -0.21
C LEU A 12 -26.34 22.64 -1.52
N GLY A 13 -26.43 21.72 -2.49
CA GLY A 13 -27.10 21.97 -3.77
C GLY A 13 -28.59 22.31 -3.60
N GLU A 14 -29.30 21.59 -2.73
CA GLU A 14 -30.70 21.90 -2.39
C GLU A 14 -30.84 23.28 -1.73
N GLN A 15 -29.93 23.64 -0.82
CA GLN A 15 -29.94 24.95 -0.16
C GLN A 15 -29.69 26.08 -1.17
N GLN A 16 -28.70 25.94 -2.04
CA GLN A 16 -28.36 26.92 -3.08
C GLN A 16 -29.53 27.13 -4.06
N SER A 17 -30.18 26.05 -4.51
CA SER A 17 -31.36 26.12 -5.37
C SER A 17 -32.51 26.88 -4.71
N LYS A 18 -32.80 26.61 -3.43
CA LYS A 18 -33.84 27.32 -2.66
C LYS A 18 -33.55 28.82 -2.55
N ILE A 19 -32.30 29.20 -2.27
CA ILE A 19 -31.89 30.61 -2.12
C ILE A 19 -31.97 31.35 -3.46
N LEU A 20 -31.49 30.73 -4.55
CA LEU A 20 -31.53 31.33 -5.89
C LEU A 20 -32.98 31.53 -6.38
N ASN A 21 -33.85 30.54 -6.18
CA ASN A 21 -35.26 30.64 -6.55
C ASN A 21 -35.99 31.73 -5.76
N LYS A 22 -35.68 31.88 -4.46
CA LYS A 22 -36.22 32.97 -3.64
C LYS A 22 -35.74 34.34 -4.15
N ALA A 23 -34.45 34.51 -4.41
CA ALA A 23 -33.89 35.75 -4.93
C ALA A 23 -34.50 36.14 -6.29
N LYS A 24 -34.69 35.17 -7.20
CA LYS A 24 -35.39 35.38 -8.48
C LYS A 24 -36.84 35.84 -8.27
N ASN A 25 -37.60 35.12 -7.46
CA ASN A 25 -39.00 35.48 -7.16
C ASN A 25 -39.13 36.87 -6.52
N ASP A 26 -38.21 37.25 -5.63
CA ASP A 26 -38.23 38.55 -4.99
C ASP A 26 -37.85 39.67 -5.98
N SER A 27 -36.91 39.42 -6.90
CA SER A 27 -36.59 40.34 -8.00
C SER A 27 -37.77 40.53 -8.98
N GLU A 28 -38.48 39.45 -9.31
CA GLU A 28 -39.69 39.50 -10.15
C GLU A 28 -40.84 40.25 -9.47
N LYS A 29 -41.03 40.07 -8.16
CA LYS A 29 -42.04 40.82 -7.38
C LYS A 29 -41.72 42.31 -7.31
N MET A 30 -40.44 42.67 -7.18
CA MET A 30 -40.00 44.06 -7.16
C MET A 30 -40.19 44.74 -8.54
N SER A 31 -39.94 43.99 -9.63
CA SER A 31 -40.19 44.43 -11.00
C SER A 31 -41.69 44.53 -11.34
N ARG A 32 -42.54 43.71 -10.71
CA ARG A 32 -44.01 43.69 -10.92
C ARG A 32 -44.81 44.61 -9.99
N SER A 33 -44.19 45.36 -9.09
CA SER A 33 -44.91 46.24 -8.18
C SER A 33 -45.72 47.29 -8.96
N PRO A 34 -47.06 47.35 -8.83
CA PRO A 34 -47.85 48.38 -9.48
C PRO A 34 -47.43 49.76 -8.97
N MET A 35 -46.94 50.61 -9.89
CA MET A 35 -46.88 52.05 -9.70
C MET A 35 -48.27 52.49 -9.22
N MET A 36 -48.42 52.81 -7.93
CA MET A 36 -49.64 53.43 -7.42
C MET A 36 -49.75 54.80 -8.10
N TYR A 37 -50.57 54.87 -9.15
CA TYR A 37 -50.98 56.12 -9.77
C TYR A 37 -51.84 56.88 -8.77
N ILE A 38 -51.21 57.71 -7.94
CA ILE A 38 -51.88 58.88 -7.36
C ILE A 38 -51.56 60.05 -8.28
N GLY A 39 -52.63 60.60 -8.84
CA GLY A 39 -52.58 61.50 -9.99
C GLY A 39 -51.82 62.82 -9.77
N ASN A 40 -51.33 63.30 -10.91
CA ASN A 40 -50.98 64.68 -11.26
C ASN A 40 -49.72 65.30 -10.61
N HIS A 41 -48.57 65.18 -11.29
CA HIS A 41 -47.85 66.33 -11.87
C HIS A 41 -46.65 65.93 -12.75
N ARG A 42 -46.22 66.91 -13.56
CA ARG A 42 -45.42 66.83 -14.79
C ARG A 42 -43.91 66.52 -14.60
N LYS A 43 -43.37 65.90 -15.66
CA LYS A 43 -42.03 66.02 -16.29
C LYS A 43 -40.80 65.38 -15.61
N ASP A 44 -40.02 64.74 -16.49
CA ASP A 44 -38.67 64.17 -16.39
C ASP A 44 -38.52 62.78 -15.75
N LEU A 45 -38.98 61.76 -16.48
CA LEU A 45 -38.68 60.35 -16.22
C LEU A 45 -37.90 59.77 -17.41
N SER A 46 -36.57 59.67 -17.31
CA SER A 46 -35.82 58.78 -18.20
C SER A 46 -34.51 58.19 -17.66
N ASN A 47 -34.26 58.13 -16.35
CA ASN A 47 -33.02 57.52 -15.83
C ASN A 47 -33.16 56.64 -14.56
N GLY A 48 -34.35 56.50 -13.96
CA GLY A 48 -34.53 55.75 -12.70
C GLY A 48 -34.64 54.23 -12.84
N ASP A 49 -35.22 53.74 -13.94
CA ASP A 49 -35.64 52.34 -14.07
C ASP A 49 -34.48 51.39 -14.39
N ARG A 50 -33.56 51.82 -15.28
CA ARG A 50 -32.37 51.04 -15.66
C ARG A 50 -31.37 50.83 -14.52
N SER A 51 -31.34 51.75 -13.54
CA SER A 51 -30.43 51.64 -12.39
C SER A 51 -30.86 50.55 -11.41
N SER A 52 -32.17 50.35 -11.23
CA SER A 52 -32.74 49.32 -10.34
C SER A 52 -32.56 47.91 -10.91
N GLU A 53 -32.83 47.72 -12.21
CA GLU A 53 -32.60 46.43 -12.90
C GLU A 53 -31.12 46.03 -12.92
N GLY A 54 -30.21 46.97 -13.19
CA GLY A 54 -28.77 46.73 -13.13
C GLY A 54 -28.27 46.34 -11.74
N ASN A 55 -28.82 46.95 -10.68
CA ASN A 55 -28.49 46.64 -9.29
C ASN A 55 -28.99 45.24 -8.87
N ASN A 56 -30.19 44.84 -9.31
CA ASN A 56 -30.73 43.51 -9.04
C ASN A 56 -29.96 42.40 -9.79
N SER A 57 -29.53 42.68 -11.02
CA SER A 57 -28.65 41.79 -11.79
C SER A 57 -27.29 41.61 -11.12
N SER A 58 -26.68 42.69 -10.61
CA SER A 58 -25.42 42.63 -9.86
C SER A 58 -25.54 41.77 -8.60
N LYS A 59 -26.59 41.97 -7.80
CA LYS A 59 -26.83 41.18 -6.57
C LYS A 59 -27.04 39.69 -6.86
N LEU A 60 -27.68 39.36 -7.97
CA LEU A 60 -27.85 37.97 -8.40
C LEU A 60 -26.50 37.35 -8.83
N MET A 61 -25.65 38.11 -9.52
CA MET A 61 -24.30 37.68 -9.88
C MET A 61 -23.41 37.46 -8.64
N ASP A 62 -23.46 38.38 -7.67
CA ASP A 62 -22.73 38.25 -6.40
C ASP A 62 -23.19 37.00 -5.64
N LEU A 63 -24.50 36.74 -5.58
CA LEU A 63 -25.06 35.54 -4.97
C LEU A 63 -24.61 34.26 -5.69
N ILE A 64 -24.58 34.25 -7.03
CA ILE A 64 -24.09 33.10 -7.81
C ILE A 64 -22.61 32.85 -7.52
N ASN A 65 -21.81 33.92 -7.42
CA ASN A 65 -20.39 33.86 -7.10
C ASN A 65 -20.17 33.31 -5.69
N ASP A 66 -20.92 33.78 -4.70
CA ASP A 66 -20.84 33.26 -3.32
C ASP A 66 -21.21 31.77 -3.29
N GLN A 67 -22.28 31.36 -4.00
CA GLN A 67 -22.69 29.97 -4.08
C GLN A 67 -21.61 29.07 -4.70
N ASN A 68 -20.89 29.54 -5.71
CA ASN A 68 -19.83 28.72 -6.30
C ASN A 68 -18.48 28.83 -5.59
N VAL A 69 -18.22 29.86 -4.80
CA VAL A 69 -17.18 29.83 -3.75
C VAL A 69 -17.49 28.76 -2.69
N ASP A 70 -18.72 28.72 -2.18
CA ASP A 70 -19.13 27.71 -1.19
C ASP A 70 -19.01 26.29 -1.73
N TRP A 71 -19.45 26.08 -2.97
CA TRP A 71 -19.37 24.78 -3.63
C TRP A 71 -17.92 24.34 -3.88
N THR A 72 -17.09 25.22 -4.43
CA THR A 72 -15.68 24.90 -4.71
C THR A 72 -14.91 24.63 -3.42
N SER A 73 -15.16 25.41 -2.35
CA SER A 73 -14.61 25.18 -1.01
C SER A 73 -15.02 23.81 -0.44
N LEU A 74 -16.31 23.43 -0.57
CA LEU A 74 -16.79 22.11 -0.17
C LEU A 74 -16.05 20.99 -0.91
N ILE A 75 -15.99 21.05 -2.24
CA ILE A 75 -15.34 20.03 -3.06
C ILE A 75 -13.84 19.96 -2.73
N GLN A 76 -13.16 21.10 -2.57
CA GLN A 76 -11.74 21.13 -2.22
C GLN A 76 -11.46 20.49 -0.86
N ARG A 77 -12.32 20.76 0.14
CA ARG A 77 -12.22 20.10 1.45
C ARG A 77 -12.40 18.59 1.33
N GLN A 78 -13.43 18.15 0.61
CA GLN A 78 -13.73 16.72 0.43
C GLN A 78 -12.62 16.00 -0.34
N LEU A 79 -12.06 16.62 -1.38
CA LEU A 79 -10.90 16.12 -2.11
C LEU A 79 -9.69 15.97 -1.17
N THR A 80 -9.40 17.00 -0.39
CA THR A 80 -8.31 16.99 0.60
C THR A 80 -8.49 15.84 1.61
N GLU A 81 -9.69 15.66 2.14
CA GLU A 81 -10.02 14.55 3.05
C GLU A 81 -9.82 13.17 2.39
N MET A 82 -10.24 13.00 1.13
CA MET A 82 -10.04 11.74 0.40
C MET A 82 -8.57 11.45 0.12
N THR A 83 -7.81 12.45 -0.34
CA THR A 83 -6.40 12.30 -0.67
C THR A 83 -5.56 12.01 0.57
N THR A 84 -5.82 12.73 1.67
CA THR A 84 -5.14 12.49 2.94
C THR A 84 -5.42 11.10 3.50
N SER A 85 -6.68 10.64 3.48
CA SER A 85 -7.05 9.28 3.90
C SER A 85 -6.42 8.20 3.02
N ARG A 86 -6.41 8.39 1.69
CA ARG A 86 -5.75 7.47 0.76
C ARG A 86 -4.25 7.36 1.07
N ARG A 87 -3.57 8.50 1.22
CA ARG A 87 -2.13 8.54 1.55
C ARG A 87 -1.82 7.84 2.87
N LEU A 88 -2.67 8.04 3.88
CA LEU A 88 -2.53 7.35 5.16
C LEU A 88 -2.64 5.83 4.99
N HIS A 89 -3.70 5.34 4.32
CA HIS A 89 -3.88 3.91 4.10
C HIS A 89 -2.74 3.30 3.27
N THR A 90 -2.26 4.00 2.22
CA THR A 90 -1.11 3.55 1.43
C THR A 90 0.12 3.40 2.33
N LYS A 91 0.40 4.39 3.19
CA LYS A 91 1.51 4.32 4.14
C LYS A 91 1.37 3.13 5.09
N GLU A 92 0.19 2.95 5.71
CA GLU A 92 -0.08 1.84 6.63
C GLU A 92 0.10 0.48 5.95
N GLN A 93 -0.34 0.34 4.70
CA GLN A 93 -0.14 -0.87 3.90
C GLN A 93 1.34 -1.12 3.62
N CYS A 94 2.10 -0.09 3.24
CA CYS A 94 3.54 -0.19 3.02
C CYS A 94 4.28 -0.63 4.29
N ASP A 95 3.94 -0.04 5.44
CA ASP A 95 4.55 -0.38 6.73
C ASP A 95 4.22 -1.82 7.14
N LEU A 96 2.98 -2.26 6.95
CA LEU A 96 2.56 -3.63 7.20
C LEU A 96 3.29 -4.64 6.31
N LEU A 97 3.43 -4.35 5.02
CA LEU A 97 4.16 -5.22 4.09
C LEU A 97 5.63 -5.39 4.50
N ARG A 98 6.26 -4.33 5.01
CA ARG A 98 7.64 -4.39 5.52
C ARG A 98 7.75 -5.29 6.75
N ILE A 99 6.81 -5.18 7.69
CA ILE A 99 6.76 -6.01 8.89
C ILE A 99 6.58 -7.48 8.50
N LEU A 100 5.58 -7.78 7.67
CA LEU A 100 5.29 -9.16 7.24
C LEU A 100 6.47 -9.78 6.48
N LEU A 101 7.17 -9.00 5.65
CA LEU A 101 8.37 -9.47 4.96
C LEU A 101 9.46 -9.85 5.96
N ASP A 102 9.78 -8.97 6.92
CA ASP A 102 10.80 -9.22 7.94
C ASP A 102 10.47 -10.44 8.83
N GLU A 103 9.21 -10.57 9.27
CA GLU A 103 8.74 -11.73 10.04
C GLU A 103 8.84 -13.04 9.24
N THR A 104 8.49 -13.00 7.96
CA THR A 104 8.60 -14.15 7.05
C THR A 104 10.06 -14.53 6.86
N GLN A 105 10.94 -13.56 6.63
CA GLN A 105 12.39 -13.79 6.44
C GLN A 105 13.03 -14.36 7.71
N LYS A 106 12.67 -13.85 8.89
CA LYS A 106 13.08 -14.39 10.19
C LYS A 106 12.63 -15.84 10.37
N THR A 107 11.39 -16.15 10.02
CA THR A 107 10.84 -17.51 10.10
C THR A 107 11.61 -18.46 9.18
N GLN A 108 11.82 -18.06 7.91
CA GLN A 108 12.60 -18.85 6.96
C GLN A 108 14.04 -19.12 7.43
N MET A 109 14.69 -18.11 8.05
CA MET A 109 16.04 -18.26 8.61
C MET A 109 16.08 -19.23 9.81
N LYS A 110 15.03 -19.22 10.64
CA LYS A 110 14.89 -20.19 11.73
C LYS A 110 14.70 -21.60 11.18
N GLU A 111 13.81 -21.80 10.22
CA GLU A 111 13.51 -23.10 9.62
C GLU A 111 14.73 -23.74 8.95
N ILE A 112 15.52 -22.97 8.19
CA ILE A 112 16.75 -23.48 7.59
C ILE A 112 17.77 -23.89 8.65
N THR A 113 17.91 -23.12 9.73
CA THR A 113 18.81 -23.44 10.83
C THR A 113 18.39 -24.74 11.53
N GLU A 114 17.10 -24.90 11.81
CA GLU A 114 16.57 -26.12 12.41
C GLU A 114 16.73 -27.34 11.48
N ARG A 115 16.53 -27.16 10.18
CA ARG A 115 16.79 -28.20 9.17
C ARG A 115 18.27 -28.60 9.17
N HIS A 116 19.19 -27.64 9.18
CA HIS A 116 20.63 -27.91 9.22
C HIS A 116 21.04 -28.69 10.48
N ILE A 117 20.43 -28.38 11.63
CA ILE A 117 20.63 -29.14 12.87
C ILE A 117 20.15 -30.59 12.72
N ARG A 118 18.99 -30.82 12.11
CA ARG A 118 18.47 -32.18 11.86
C ARG A 118 19.37 -32.95 10.91
N GLU A 119 19.72 -32.37 9.78
CA GLU A 119 20.60 -32.99 8.77
C GLU A 119 21.98 -33.35 9.36
N LYS A 120 22.52 -32.50 10.25
CA LYS A 120 23.79 -32.80 10.95
C LYS A 120 23.66 -34.04 11.84
N LYS A 121 22.59 -34.15 12.62
CA LYS A 121 22.34 -35.32 13.48
C LYS A 121 22.13 -36.59 12.66
N GLU A 122 21.43 -36.48 11.54
CA GLU A 122 21.22 -37.59 10.61
C GLU A 122 22.54 -38.07 9.98
N LEU A 123 23.42 -37.15 9.59
CA LEU A 123 24.75 -37.47 9.11
C LEU A 123 25.57 -38.20 10.18
N GLU A 124 25.60 -37.70 11.41
CA GLU A 124 26.30 -38.35 12.53
C GLU A 124 25.77 -39.77 12.78
N LEU A 125 24.45 -39.96 12.77
CA LEU A 125 23.83 -41.27 12.91
C LEU A 125 24.19 -42.21 11.75
N SER A 126 24.21 -41.69 10.52
CA SER A 126 24.62 -42.44 9.33
C SER A 126 26.08 -42.89 9.43
N GLN A 127 26.98 -42.03 9.93
CA GLN A 127 28.39 -42.36 10.15
C GLN A 127 28.56 -43.47 11.20
N VAL A 128 27.77 -43.44 12.28
CA VAL A 128 27.76 -44.51 13.29
C VAL A 128 27.29 -45.84 12.70
N ARG A 129 26.20 -45.81 11.91
CA ARG A 129 25.67 -47.02 11.24
C ARG A 129 26.69 -47.61 10.26
N GLN A 130 27.31 -46.76 9.45
CA GLN A 130 28.36 -47.16 8.51
C GLN A 130 29.53 -47.83 9.25
N ASN A 131 30.02 -47.22 10.35
CA ASN A 131 31.09 -47.81 11.17
C ASN A 131 30.74 -49.21 11.70
N ILE A 132 29.50 -49.40 12.16
CA ILE A 132 29.03 -50.71 12.66
C ILE A 132 28.99 -51.71 11.51
N GLU A 133 28.44 -51.33 10.35
CA GLU A 133 28.34 -52.21 9.18
C GLU A 133 29.73 -52.60 8.65
N ASP A 134 30.65 -51.64 8.55
CA ASP A 134 32.02 -51.88 8.13
C ASP A 134 32.76 -52.82 9.09
N SER A 135 32.56 -52.65 10.40
CA SER A 135 33.13 -53.55 11.42
C SER A 135 32.58 -54.97 11.30
N LYS A 136 31.27 -55.12 11.03
CA LYS A 136 30.64 -56.42 10.76
C LYS A 136 31.17 -57.06 9.50
N ARG A 137 31.33 -56.29 8.41
CA ARG A 137 31.91 -56.75 7.15
C ARG A 137 33.32 -57.28 7.36
N LEU A 138 34.17 -56.52 8.04
CA LEU A 138 35.53 -56.95 8.38
C LEU A 138 35.55 -58.25 9.20
N GLY A 139 34.66 -58.38 10.19
CA GLY A 139 34.55 -59.60 10.99
C GLY A 139 34.08 -60.84 10.20
N SER A 140 33.41 -60.64 9.06
CA SER A 140 32.95 -61.73 8.19
C SER A 140 33.96 -62.15 7.12
N GLU A 141 35.11 -61.47 7.01
CA GLU A 141 36.14 -61.75 6.01
C GLU A 141 36.87 -63.07 6.30
N LYS A 142 36.73 -64.05 5.38
CA LYS A 142 37.33 -65.39 5.51
C LYS A 142 38.84 -65.43 5.20
N ASN A 143 39.41 -64.36 4.65
CA ASN A 143 40.81 -64.29 4.22
C ASN A 143 41.75 -63.68 5.27
N ILE A 144 41.25 -63.30 6.44
CA ILE A 144 42.07 -62.79 7.55
C ILE A 144 42.86 -63.94 8.15
N ARG A 145 44.18 -63.94 7.92
CA ARG A 145 45.05 -65.09 8.25
C ARG A 145 45.48 -65.16 9.71
N ASN A 146 45.66 -64.01 10.37
CA ASN A 146 46.16 -63.94 11.74
C ASN A 146 45.78 -62.63 12.45
N LYS A 147 46.06 -62.56 13.76
CA LYS A 147 45.78 -61.39 14.61
C LYS A 147 46.47 -60.10 14.13
N SER A 148 47.71 -60.19 13.66
CA SER A 148 48.47 -59.03 13.18
C SER A 148 47.82 -58.41 11.93
N ASP A 149 47.34 -59.25 11.01
CA ASP A 149 46.64 -58.83 9.80
C ASP A 149 45.27 -58.22 10.14
N LEU A 150 44.53 -58.81 11.09
CA LEU A 150 43.29 -58.24 11.62
C LEU A 150 43.53 -56.84 12.22
N ASP A 151 44.52 -56.70 13.10
CA ASP A 151 44.85 -55.43 13.73
C ASP A 151 45.28 -54.36 12.70
N ARG A 152 46.02 -54.77 11.66
CA ARG A 152 46.37 -53.90 10.53
C ARG A 152 45.11 -53.43 9.80
N ARG A 153 44.20 -54.35 9.46
CA ARG A 153 42.98 -54.03 8.71
C ARG A 153 42.01 -53.16 9.52
N ILE A 154 41.91 -53.38 10.83
CA ILE A 154 41.16 -52.50 11.74
C ILE A 154 41.73 -51.08 11.72
N ARG A 155 43.06 -50.91 11.77
CA ARG A 155 43.69 -49.57 11.70
C ARG A 155 43.41 -48.88 10.37
N GLU A 156 43.54 -49.61 9.27
CA GLU A 156 43.26 -49.09 7.93
C GLU A 156 41.79 -48.67 7.79
N LEU A 157 40.86 -49.51 8.26
CA LEU A 157 39.43 -49.22 8.25
C LEU A 157 39.11 -47.95 9.05
N LYS A 158 39.65 -47.83 10.27
CA LYS A 158 39.47 -46.64 11.11
C LYS A 158 40.01 -45.37 10.43
N SER A 159 41.18 -45.46 9.81
CA SER A 159 41.79 -44.34 9.08
C SER A 159 40.91 -43.91 7.90
N ASN A 160 40.48 -44.88 7.08
CA ASN A 160 39.65 -44.64 5.92
C ASN A 160 38.29 -44.03 6.30
N ASN A 161 37.64 -44.57 7.32
CA ASN A 161 36.36 -44.05 7.81
C ASN A 161 36.51 -42.64 8.39
N THR A 162 37.57 -42.38 9.15
CA THR A 162 37.85 -41.04 9.68
C THR A 162 38.01 -40.02 8.55
N LYS A 163 38.80 -40.33 7.52
CA LYS A 163 38.99 -39.45 6.35
C LYS A 163 37.66 -39.18 5.64
N LYS A 164 36.91 -40.24 5.31
CA LYS A 164 35.61 -40.15 4.63
C LYS A 164 34.62 -39.27 5.41
N PHE A 165 34.51 -39.48 6.72
CA PHE A 165 33.56 -38.74 7.55
C PHE A 165 33.93 -37.27 7.71
N LEU A 166 35.22 -36.94 7.75
CA LEU A 166 35.68 -35.56 7.72
C LEU A 166 35.32 -34.87 6.41
N GLU A 167 35.53 -35.53 5.27
CA GLU A 167 35.16 -35.00 3.95
C GLU A 167 33.65 -34.79 3.81
N GLU A 168 32.84 -35.76 4.28
CA GLU A 168 31.37 -35.63 4.32
C GLU A 168 30.92 -34.43 5.16
N ARG A 169 31.47 -34.27 6.36
CA ARG A 169 31.16 -33.12 7.23
C ARG A 169 31.56 -31.80 6.58
N LYS A 170 32.73 -31.73 5.95
CA LYS A 170 33.18 -30.54 5.22
C LYS A 170 32.22 -30.21 4.07
N ARG A 171 31.81 -31.22 3.29
CA ARG A 171 30.84 -31.04 2.21
C ARG A 171 29.49 -30.57 2.73
N GLN A 172 29.04 -31.09 3.87
CA GLN A 172 27.78 -30.70 4.50
C GLN A 172 27.81 -29.25 4.98
N ILE A 173 28.89 -28.82 5.65
CA ILE A 173 29.07 -27.43 6.09
C ILE A 173 29.04 -26.48 4.90
N MET A 174 29.83 -26.79 3.85
CA MET A 174 29.84 -25.97 2.63
C MET A 174 28.49 -25.91 1.92
N LYS A 175 27.68 -26.97 2.02
CA LYS A 175 26.31 -27.00 1.50
C LYS A 175 25.40 -26.08 2.32
N HIS A 176 25.45 -26.18 3.65
CA HIS A 176 24.66 -25.35 4.57
C HIS A 176 24.99 -23.86 4.43
N GLU A 177 26.27 -23.51 4.32
CA GLU A 177 26.72 -22.14 4.05
C GLU A 177 26.14 -21.60 2.73
N ARG A 178 26.27 -22.36 1.64
CA ARG A 178 25.71 -21.97 0.34
C ARG A 178 24.19 -21.79 0.36
N GLU A 179 23.46 -22.68 1.04
CA GLU A 179 22.01 -22.53 1.19
C GLU A 179 21.64 -21.26 1.95
N LYS A 180 22.35 -20.94 3.03
CA LYS A 180 22.13 -19.73 3.84
C LYS A 180 22.46 -18.46 3.04
N ASP A 181 23.56 -18.46 2.30
CA ASP A 181 23.96 -17.35 1.44
C ASP A 181 22.94 -17.10 0.34
N ASN A 182 22.46 -18.16 -0.31
CA ASN A 182 21.42 -18.05 -1.34
C ASN A 182 20.12 -17.50 -0.77
N LEU A 183 19.71 -17.96 0.41
CA LEU A 183 18.51 -17.45 1.09
C LEU A 183 18.66 -15.97 1.43
N THR A 184 19.82 -15.57 1.97
CA THR A 184 20.12 -14.16 2.31
C THR A 184 20.09 -13.25 1.08
N LYS A 185 20.67 -13.70 -0.05
CA LYS A 185 20.60 -12.96 -1.32
C LYS A 185 19.17 -12.83 -1.84
N SER A 186 18.36 -13.88 -1.68
CA SER A 186 16.93 -13.83 -2.04
C SER A 186 16.18 -12.84 -1.16
N HIS A 187 16.43 -12.83 0.16
CA HIS A 187 15.84 -11.88 1.10
C HIS A 187 16.18 -10.44 0.76
N GLU A 188 17.44 -10.15 0.43
CA GLU A 188 17.87 -8.81 0.02
C GLU A 188 17.18 -8.38 -1.27
N THR A 189 17.09 -9.28 -2.25
CA THR A 189 16.39 -9.00 -3.52
C THR A 189 14.91 -8.68 -3.27
N GLN A 190 14.21 -9.47 -2.44
CA GLN A 190 12.82 -9.24 -2.07
C GLN A 190 12.62 -7.87 -1.41
N LYS A 191 13.55 -7.48 -0.52
CA LYS A 191 13.53 -6.19 0.15
C LYS A 191 13.70 -5.04 -0.83
N ILE A 192 14.65 -5.13 -1.74
CA ILE A 192 14.87 -4.13 -2.80
C ILE A 192 13.62 -4.00 -3.68
N THR A 193 13.04 -5.11 -4.13
CA THR A 193 11.82 -5.10 -4.94
C THR A 193 10.64 -4.48 -4.17
N LEU A 194 10.47 -4.81 -2.89
CA LEU A 194 9.42 -4.21 -2.07
C LEU A 194 9.61 -2.70 -1.93
N LEU A 195 10.83 -2.24 -1.68
CA LEU A 195 11.12 -0.81 -1.59
C LEU A 195 10.80 -0.07 -2.89
N ALA A 196 11.20 -0.63 -4.03
CA ALA A 196 10.89 -0.06 -5.34
C ALA A 196 9.38 0.04 -5.61
N GLU A 197 8.59 -0.99 -5.23
CA GLU A 197 7.13 -0.94 -5.40
C GLU A 197 6.48 0.06 -4.42
N ILE A 198 7.01 0.19 -3.20
CA ILE A 198 6.55 1.21 -2.23
C ILE A 198 6.80 2.62 -2.79
N ASP A 199 7.98 2.89 -3.36
CA ASP A 199 8.31 4.19 -3.93
C ASP A 199 7.39 4.53 -5.11
N LYS A 200 7.17 3.56 -6.00
CA LYS A 200 6.22 3.67 -7.10
C LYS A 200 4.78 3.95 -6.63
N MET A 201 4.33 3.30 -5.56
CA MET A 201 3.00 3.58 -4.97
C MET A 201 2.91 5.00 -4.40
N HIS A 202 3.99 5.51 -3.80
CA HIS A 202 4.04 6.90 -3.33
C HIS A 202 4.00 7.89 -4.50
N GLU A 203 4.78 7.67 -5.56
CA GLU A 203 4.77 8.50 -6.77
C GLU A 203 3.39 8.55 -7.42
N GLN A 204 2.74 7.39 -7.58
CA GLN A 204 1.37 7.34 -8.09
C GLN A 204 0.41 8.14 -7.22
N SER A 205 0.51 8.02 -5.88
CA SER A 205 -0.33 8.79 -4.97
C SER A 205 -0.12 10.30 -5.05
N MET A 206 1.08 10.77 -5.44
CA MET A 206 1.36 12.19 -5.67
C MET A 206 0.80 12.66 -7.02
N ASN A 207 0.99 11.88 -8.09
CA ASN A 207 0.48 12.24 -9.42
C ASN A 207 -1.05 12.37 -9.46
N TYR A 208 -1.80 11.53 -8.73
CA TYR A 208 -3.26 11.68 -8.61
C TYR A 208 -3.69 13.01 -7.98
N GLN A 209 -2.85 13.63 -7.16
CA GLN A 209 -3.14 14.90 -6.51
C GLN A 209 -3.02 16.06 -7.50
N ASP A 210 -2.06 15.98 -8.43
CA ASP A 210 -1.82 16.98 -9.47
C ASP A 210 -2.81 16.86 -10.65
N GLU A 211 -3.26 15.64 -10.97
CA GLU A 211 -4.20 15.38 -12.06
C GLU A 211 -5.67 15.64 -11.71
N THR A 212 -6.02 15.83 -10.43
CA THR A 212 -7.42 16.08 -10.07
C THR A 212 -7.81 17.51 -10.47
N PRO A 213 -8.65 17.72 -11.50
CA PRO A 213 -9.04 19.06 -11.92
C PRO A 213 -9.84 19.72 -10.79
N MET A 214 -9.47 20.94 -10.41
CA MET A 214 -10.29 21.84 -9.58
C MET A 214 -11.74 21.77 -10.05
N ALA A 215 -12.62 21.32 -9.15
CA ALA A 215 -14.06 21.14 -9.26
C ALA A 215 -14.69 21.67 -10.56
N ARG A 216 -14.81 20.84 -11.60
CA ARG A 216 -15.79 21.12 -12.66
C ARG A 216 -17.19 20.96 -12.07
N TYR A 217 -18.00 21.99 -12.27
CA TYR A 217 -19.40 22.07 -11.88
C TYR A 217 -20.16 20.76 -12.14
N PRO A 218 -21.11 20.35 -11.27
CA PRO A 218 -22.21 19.55 -11.77
C PRO A 218 -22.88 20.42 -12.82
N SER A 219 -22.89 19.96 -14.07
CA SER A 219 -23.78 20.50 -15.09
C SER A 219 -25.16 20.61 -14.45
N SER A 220 -25.59 21.84 -14.17
CA SER A 220 -26.95 22.11 -13.75
C SER A 220 -27.82 21.47 -14.82
N SER A 221 -28.44 20.32 -14.49
CA SER A 221 -29.55 19.81 -15.28
C SER A 221 -30.66 20.80 -15.04
N VAL A 222 -30.68 21.83 -15.88
CA VAL A 222 -31.85 22.67 -16.14
C VAL A 222 -32.81 21.84 -16.98
#